data_AF-A0A497H066-F1
#
_entry.id   AF-A0A497H066-F1
#
_cell.length_a   1.000
_cell.length_b   1.000
_cell.length_c   1.000
_cell.angle_alpha   90.00
_cell.angle_beta   90.00
_cell.angle_gamma   90.00
#
_symmetry.space_group_name_H-M   'P 1'
#
loop_
_entity.id
_entity.type
_entity.pdbx_description
1 polymer ?
#
loop_
_entity_poly.entity_id
_entity_poly.type
_entity_poly.pdbx_seq_one_letter_code
_entity_poly.pdbx_strand_id
1 'polypeptide(L)'
;MILTRHNLRHIIILCLITLIFSCSNKRNQQFTKLSHKKTGIKFRNTIKETETFNHLKYSYLYNGGGVAVGDINNDGLPDIFFSGNLAKSRL
;
A
#
# COMPACT_ATOMS: atom_id res chain seq x y z
N MET A 1 -28.40 34.04 39.38
CA MET A 1 -27.03 34.19 38.81
C MET A 1 -26.00 33.62 39.78
N ILE A 2 -25.97 32.30 39.99
CA ILE A 2 -24.95 31.65 40.84
C ILE A 2 -24.65 30.26 40.27
N LEU A 3 -23.85 30.22 39.19
CA LEU A 3 -23.00 29.04 39.00
C LEU A 3 -21.88 29.17 40.03
N THR A 4 -21.97 28.37 41.09
CA THR A 4 -20.92 28.28 42.11
C THR A 4 -19.60 27.85 41.45
N ARG A 5 -18.48 28.50 41.80
CA ARG A 5 -17.15 28.24 41.21
C ARG A 5 -16.75 26.74 41.19
N HIS A 6 -17.29 25.94 42.12
CA HIS A 6 -17.12 24.49 42.16
C HIS A 6 -17.73 23.77 40.94
N ASN A 7 -18.94 24.15 40.52
CA ASN A 7 -19.60 23.57 39.35
C ASN A 7 -18.87 23.93 38.05
N LEU A 8 -18.30 25.14 37.97
CA LEU A 8 -17.50 25.58 36.82
C LEU A 8 -16.18 24.78 36.71
N ARG A 9 -15.52 24.49 37.84
CA ARG A 9 -14.29 23.67 37.86
C ARG A 9 -14.55 22.25 37.39
N HIS A 10 -15.67 21.63 37.80
CA HIS A 10 -16.03 20.29 37.35
C HIS A 10 -16.38 20.23 35.87
N ILE A 11 -17.04 21.26 35.32
CA ILE A 11 -17.32 21.37 33.88
C ILE A 11 -16.02 21.50 33.08
N ILE A 12 -15.06 22.33 33.54
CA ILE A 12 -13.76 22.48 32.90
C ILE A 12 -12.97 21.17 32.90
N ILE A 13 -12.95 20.45 34.03
CA ILE A 13 -12.29 19.14 34.14
C ILE A 13 -12.94 18.13 33.18
N LEU A 14 -14.27 18.09 33.11
CA LEU A 14 -15.00 17.19 32.20
C LEU A 14 -14.69 17.50 30.72
N CYS A 15 -14.63 18.78 30.33
CA CYS A 15 -14.24 19.21 28.98
C CYS A 15 -12.77 18.86 28.65
N LEU A 16 -11.86 18.99 29.60
CA LEU A 16 -10.46 18.57 29.43
C LEU A 16 -10.35 17.06 29.26
N ILE A 17 -11.18 16.28 29.96
CA ILE A 17 -11.26 14.83 29.81
C ILE A 17 -11.82 14.45 28.43
N THR A 18 -12.84 15.15 27.89
CA THR A 18 -13.34 14.81 26.55
C THR A 18 -12.36 15.19 25.44
N LEU A 19 -11.54 16.22 25.63
CA LEU A 19 -10.50 16.62 24.68
C LEU A 19 -9.39 15.57 24.52
N ILE A 20 -8.98 14.89 25.59
CA ILE A 20 -7.96 13.83 25.52
C ILE A 20 -8.44 12.56 24.79
N PHE A 21 -9.75 12.30 24.71
CA PHE A 21 -10.29 11.14 23.98
C PHE A 21 -10.65 11.44 22.51
N SER A 22 -10.46 12.68 22.02
CA SER A 22 -10.87 13.09 20.68
C SER A 22 -9.88 12.67 19.56
N CYS A 23 -8.69 12.21 19.91
CA CYS A 23 -7.67 11.83 18.92
C CYS A 23 -8.00 10.48 18.26
N SER A 24 -8.67 10.51 17.10
CA SER A 24 -8.87 9.31 16.26
C SER A 24 -7.82 9.27 15.14
N ASN A 25 -7.00 8.22 15.14
CA ASN A 25 -5.93 8.02 14.16
C ASN A 25 -6.51 7.41 12.87
N LYS A 26 -7.39 8.14 12.17
CA LYS A 26 -7.99 7.70 10.92
C LYS A 26 -6.98 7.79 9.78
N ARG A 27 -6.24 6.70 9.57
CA ARG A 27 -5.44 6.53 8.34
C ARG A 27 -6.38 6.08 7.23
N ASN A 28 -6.68 6.97 6.29
CA ASN A 28 -7.47 6.66 5.10
C ASN A 28 -6.64 5.87 4.08
N GLN A 29 -6.20 4.67 4.48
CA GLN A 29 -5.36 3.82 3.65
C GLN A 29 -6.22 3.11 2.60
N GLN A 30 -6.03 3.44 1.32
CA GLN A 30 -6.76 2.82 0.20
C GLN A 30 -6.20 1.43 -0.16
N PHE A 31 -4.95 1.16 0.23
CA PHE A 31 -4.26 -0.07 -0.10
C PHE A 31 -3.58 -0.68 1.12
N THR A 32 -3.68 -2.00 1.21
CA THR A 32 -2.97 -2.79 2.22
C THR A 32 -1.90 -3.62 1.55
N LYS A 33 -0.68 -3.56 2.06
CA LYS A 33 0.42 -4.41 1.60
C LYS A 33 0.13 -5.86 1.96
N LEU A 34 0.06 -6.73 0.95
CA LEU A 34 -0.02 -8.18 1.15
C LEU A 34 1.36 -8.81 1.01
N SER A 35 1.65 -9.83 1.83
CA SER A 35 2.89 -10.59 1.72
C SER A 35 2.79 -11.62 0.59
N HIS A 36 3.91 -11.96 -0.04
CA HIS A 36 3.97 -13.02 -1.06
C HIS A 36 3.47 -14.38 -0.52
N LYS A 37 3.63 -14.63 0.79
CA LYS A 37 3.12 -15.83 1.45
C LYS A 37 1.58 -15.86 1.45
N LYS A 38 0.94 -14.69 1.59
CA LYS A 38 -0.51 -14.55 1.57
C LYS A 38 -1.07 -14.58 0.15
N THR A 39 -0.38 -14.01 -0.83
CA THR A 39 -0.87 -13.93 -2.22
C THR A 39 -0.44 -15.11 -3.09
N GLY A 40 0.58 -15.87 -2.71
CA GLY A 40 1.20 -16.89 -3.56
C GLY A 40 2.09 -16.34 -4.68
N ILE A 41 2.10 -15.02 -4.91
CA ILE A 41 2.86 -14.36 -5.98
C ILE A 41 4.35 -14.36 -5.64
N LYS A 42 5.14 -15.13 -6.38
CA LYS A 42 6.61 -15.21 -6.24
C LYS A 42 7.40 -14.49 -7.35
N PHE A 43 6.71 -13.95 -8.36
CA PHE A 43 7.37 -13.30 -9.49
C PHE A 43 8.19 -12.09 -9.04
N ARG A 44 9.34 -11.88 -9.70
CA ARG A 44 10.18 -10.70 -9.53
C ARG A 44 10.84 -10.33 -10.84
N ASN A 45 10.61 -9.10 -11.30
CA ASN A 45 11.36 -8.53 -12.42
C ASN A 45 12.72 -8.00 -11.94
N THR A 46 13.66 -8.90 -11.70
CA THR A 46 15.00 -8.52 -11.24
C THR A 46 15.80 -7.93 -12.40
N ILE A 47 16.14 -6.64 -12.30
CA ILE A 47 17.05 -5.98 -13.23
C ILE A 47 18.49 -6.15 -12.73
N LYS A 48 19.38 -6.60 -13.61
CA LYS A 48 20.83 -6.69 -13.35
C LYS A 48 21.55 -5.81 -14.35
N GLU A 49 22.15 -4.74 -13.86
CA GLU A 49 22.97 -3.87 -14.68
C GLU A 49 24.34 -4.49 -14.96
N THR A 50 24.90 -4.17 -16.11
CA THR A 50 26.29 -4.43 -16.48
C THR A 50 26.92 -3.16 -17.05
N GLU A 51 28.23 -3.14 -17.26
CA GLU A 51 28.91 -2.00 -17.89
C GLU A 51 28.37 -1.68 -19.30
N THR A 52 27.87 -2.70 -20.01
CA THR A 52 27.27 -2.54 -21.33
C THR A 52 25.76 -2.38 -21.30
N PHE A 53 25.09 -2.81 -20.23
CA PHE A 53 23.64 -2.82 -20.10
C PHE A 53 23.21 -2.15 -18.80
N ASN A 54 23.07 -0.82 -18.84
CA ASN A 54 22.73 0.02 -17.70
C ASN A 54 21.81 1.18 -18.12
N HIS A 55 21.26 1.88 -17.14
CA HIS A 55 20.32 2.97 -17.39
C HIS A 55 20.90 4.13 -18.22
N LEU A 56 22.20 4.41 -18.13
CA LEU A 56 22.84 5.48 -18.91
C LEU A 56 22.84 5.17 -20.41
N LYS A 57 22.91 3.88 -20.77
CA LYS A 57 22.86 3.40 -22.16
C LYS A 57 21.43 3.06 -22.60
N TYR A 58 20.60 2.60 -21.68
CA TYR A 58 19.21 2.18 -21.92
C TYR A 58 18.28 2.85 -20.91
N SER A 59 17.81 4.04 -21.23
CA SER A 59 16.94 4.84 -20.34
C SER A 59 15.68 4.09 -19.91
N TYR A 60 15.17 3.20 -20.76
CA TYR A 60 13.98 2.38 -20.51
C TYR A 60 14.24 1.07 -19.74
N LEU A 61 15.47 0.82 -19.28
CA LEU A 61 15.81 -0.39 -18.53
C LEU A 61 14.89 -0.62 -17.31
N TYR A 62 14.48 0.47 -16.66
CA TYR A 62 13.61 0.45 -15.48
C TYR A 62 12.13 0.55 -15.81
N ASN A 63 11.76 0.66 -17.08
CA ASN A 63 10.37 0.52 -17.48
C ASN A 63 9.99 -0.94 -17.22
N GLY A 64 9.15 -1.16 -16.21
CA GLY A 64 8.66 -2.49 -15.87
C GLY A 64 7.95 -3.15 -17.06
N GLY A 65 7.83 -4.47 -17.05
CA GLY A 65 7.16 -5.18 -18.15
C GLY A 65 5.64 -5.02 -18.17
N GLY A 66 5.04 -4.62 -17.04
CA GLY A 66 3.59 -4.49 -16.87
C GLY A 66 2.94 -5.73 -16.25
N VAL A 67 1.66 -5.59 -15.94
CA VAL A 67 0.80 -6.67 -15.38
C VAL A 67 -0.53 -6.64 -16.13
N ALA A 68 -1.02 -7.81 -16.51
CA ALA A 68 -2.36 -7.99 -17.05
C ALA A 68 -3.18 -8.90 -16.13
N VAL A 69 -4.49 -8.71 -16.14
CA VAL A 69 -5.44 -9.54 -15.38
C VAL A 69 -6.55 -9.98 -16.32
N GLY A 70 -6.86 -11.27 -16.31
CA GLY A 70 -7.91 -11.87 -17.13
C GLY A 70 -8.04 -13.36 -16.85
N ASP A 71 -9.18 -13.94 -17.15
CA ASP A 71 -9.38 -15.40 -17.05
C ASP A 71 -8.86 -16.06 -18.33
N ILE A 72 -7.67 -16.62 -18.27
CA ILE A 72 -6.96 -17.19 -19.42
C ILE A 72 -7.23 -18.69 -19.54
N ASN A 73 -7.42 -19.38 -18.41
CA ASN A 73 -7.67 -20.82 -18.38
C ASN A 73 -9.17 -21.18 -18.42
N ASN A 74 -10.06 -20.18 -18.39
CA ASN A 74 -11.53 -20.30 -18.37
C ASN A 74 -12.08 -21.03 -17.14
N ASP A 75 -11.46 -20.87 -15.98
CA ASP A 75 -11.95 -21.43 -14.72
C ASP A 75 -12.91 -20.48 -13.96
N GLY A 76 -13.16 -19.29 -14.51
CA GLY A 76 -14.01 -18.26 -13.92
C GLY A 76 -13.29 -17.41 -12.87
N LEU A 77 -11.99 -17.62 -12.63
CA LEU A 77 -11.16 -16.81 -11.75
C LEU A 77 -10.21 -15.90 -12.55
N PRO A 78 -9.87 -14.71 -12.04
CA PRO A 78 -8.87 -13.88 -12.69
C PRO A 78 -7.47 -14.46 -12.54
N ASP A 79 -6.80 -14.70 -13.66
CA ASP A 79 -5.36 -14.95 -13.71
C ASP A 79 -4.59 -13.63 -13.73
N ILE A 80 -3.36 -13.66 -13.21
CA ILE A 80 -2.46 -12.49 -13.18
C ILE A 80 -1.22 -12.81 -14.00
N PHE A 81 -1.06 -12.14 -15.14
CA PHE A 81 0.13 -12.28 -15.96
C PHE A 81 1.13 -11.15 -15.67
N PHE A 82 2.35 -11.53 -15.33
CA PHE A 82 3.49 -10.64 -15.16
C PHE A 82 4.38 -10.66 -16.39
N SER A 83 4.54 -9.50 -17.02
CA SER A 83 5.52 -9.32 -18.08
C SER A 83 6.91 -9.02 -17.47
N GLY A 84 7.89 -9.83 -17.83
CA GLY A 84 9.27 -9.67 -17.40
C GLY A 84 10.08 -8.84 -18.38
N ASN A 85 11.01 -8.03 -17.85
CA ASN A 85 11.97 -7.29 -18.66
C ASN A 85 13.20 -8.18 -18.95
N LEU A 86 14.03 -8.42 -17.93
CA LEU A 86 15.17 -9.36 -18.01
C LEU A 86 14.85 -10.74 -17.44
N ALA A 87 13.75 -10.85 -16.71
CA ALA A 87 13.20 -12.12 -16.25
C ALA A 87 12.23 -12.68 -17.28
N LYS A 88 12.02 -14.00 -17.26
CA LYS A 88 10.94 -14.62 -18.05
C LYS A 88 9.58 -14.14 -17.52
N SER A 89 8.69 -13.77 -18.44
CA SER A 89 7.29 -13.49 -18.11
C SER A 89 6.62 -14.72 -17.50
N ARG A 90 5.58 -14.50 -16.69
CA ARG A 90 4.96 -15.55 -15.89
C ARG A 90 3.47 -15.31 -15.72
N LEU A 91 2.68 -16.33 -16.04
CA LEU A 91 1.31 -16.51 -15.57
C LEU A 91 1.34 -17.14 -14.17
#